data_AF-A0A8S2ZWE8-F1
#
_entry.id   AF-A0A8S2ZWE8-F1
#
_cell.length_a   1.000
_cell.length_b   1.000
_cell.length_c   1.000
_cell.angle_alpha   90.00
_cell.angle_beta   90.00
_cell.angle_gamma   90.00
#
_symmetry.space_group_name_H-M   'P 1'
#
loop_
_entity.id
_entity.type
_entity.pdbx_description
1 polymer ?
#
loop_
_entity_poly.entity_id
_entity_poly.type
_entity_poly.pdbx_seq_one_letter_code
_entity_poly.pdbx_strand_id
1 'polypeptide(L)'
;FSNLSIDTKICILKSNFNQIFRLNNALIIHATGADDDLHSATFKNLFPTDLYVELCNCISDLLPYVHDPIFLKLVSIVFIFSTSLTVRFDINPETLNTKTVLSIQNIYIELLWRWIQYRCSTYEESVRLFTSFITHILHSQIVGEKLSEYVNKMASKHADQLVPIMKAMWLEEKN
;
A
#
# COMPACT_ATOMS: atom_id res chain seq x y z
N PHE A 1 -10.90 10.34 8.59
CA PHE A 1 -11.59 9.40 7.67
C PHE A 1 -13.11 9.63 7.67
N SER A 2 -13.78 9.71 8.82
CA SER A 2 -15.24 9.94 8.93
C SER A 2 -15.76 11.10 8.07
N ASN A 3 -15.02 12.22 8.06
CA ASN A 3 -15.40 13.47 7.39
C ASN A 3 -15.16 13.49 5.87
N LEU A 4 -14.61 12.42 5.28
CA LEU A 4 -14.45 12.31 3.83
C LEU A 4 -15.77 11.87 3.18
N SER A 5 -16.03 12.32 1.95
CA SER A 5 -17.15 11.81 1.16
C SER A 5 -17.00 10.30 0.94
N ILE A 6 -18.12 9.62 0.69
CA ILE A 6 -18.10 8.18 0.42
C ILE A 6 -17.26 7.86 -0.82
N ASP A 7 -17.33 8.69 -1.85
CA ASP A 7 -16.56 8.51 -3.09
C ASP A 7 -15.06 8.66 -2.85
N THR A 8 -14.64 9.66 -2.06
CA THR A 8 -13.23 9.80 -1.66
C THR A 8 -12.76 8.59 -0.86
N LYS A 9 -13.59 8.04 0.04
CA LYS A 9 -13.23 6.83 0.81
C LYS A 9 -13.07 5.62 -0.11
N ILE A 10 -14.00 5.43 -1.05
CA ILE A 10 -13.95 4.33 -2.02
C ILE A 10 -12.71 4.46 -2.89
N CYS A 11 -12.42 5.65 -3.40
CA CYS A 11 -11.21 5.95 -4.17
C CYS A 11 -9.95 5.57 -3.38
N ILE A 12 -9.83 6.05 -2.14
CA ILE A 12 -8.69 5.74 -1.28
C ILE A 12 -8.54 4.24 -1.05
N LEU A 13 -9.64 3.52 -0.81
CA LEU A 13 -9.61 2.08 -0.59
C LEU A 13 -9.18 1.32 -1.85
N LYS A 14 -9.75 1.65 -3.02
CA LYS A 14 -9.40 0.99 -4.29
C LYS A 14 -7.93 1.21 -4.65
N SER A 15 -7.46 2.45 -4.57
CA SER A 15 -6.07 2.80 -4.91
C SER A 15 -5.03 2.16 -4.00
N ASN A 16 -5.38 1.84 -2.75
CA ASN A 16 -4.46 1.21 -1.79
C ASN A 16 -4.75 -0.28 -1.54
N PHE A 17 -5.70 -0.90 -2.25
CA PHE A 17 -6.11 -2.27 -1.94
C PHE A 17 -4.94 -3.26 -1.95
N ASN A 18 -4.13 -3.22 -3.02
CA ASN A 18 -2.94 -4.05 -3.17
C ASN A 18 -1.90 -3.80 -2.06
N GLN A 19 -1.76 -2.54 -1.64
CA GLN A 19 -0.84 -2.14 -0.59
C GLN A 19 -1.28 -2.68 0.78
N ILE A 20 -2.56 -2.55 1.10
CA ILE A 20 -3.16 -3.08 2.34
C ILE A 20 -2.99 -4.59 2.39
N PHE A 21 -3.22 -5.28 1.27
CA PHE A 21 -3.04 -6.73 1.18
C PHE A 21 -1.59 -7.15 1.48
N ARG A 22 -0.59 -6.45 0.91
CA ARG A 22 0.83 -6.72 1.19
C ARG A 22 1.20 -6.47 2.64
N LEU A 23 0.72 -5.36 3.22
CA LEU A 23 0.94 -5.06 4.63
C LEU A 23 0.35 -6.15 5.54
N ASN A 24 -0.85 -6.63 5.21
CA ASN A 24 -1.47 -7.72 5.94
C ASN A 24 -0.65 -9.02 5.85
N ASN A 25 -0.08 -9.34 4.69
CA ASN A 25 0.81 -10.50 4.55
C ASN A 25 2.08 -10.34 5.38
N ALA A 26 2.72 -9.17 5.39
CA ALA A 26 3.87 -8.90 6.25
C ALA A 26 3.54 -9.12 7.74
N LEU A 27 2.34 -8.73 8.17
CA LEU A 27 1.85 -8.96 9.54
C LEU A 27 1.60 -10.43 9.84
N ILE A 28 1.03 -11.18 8.90
CA ILE A 28 0.79 -12.62 9.07
C ILE A 28 2.13 -13.36 9.18
N ILE A 29 3.09 -13.07 8.30
CA ILE A 29 4.43 -13.67 8.33
C ILE A 29 5.09 -13.38 9.68
N HIS A 30 5.03 -12.14 10.15
CA HIS A 30 5.57 -11.77 11.46
C HIS A 30 4.89 -12.52 12.61
N ALA A 31 3.56 -12.61 12.60
CA ALA A 31 2.81 -13.21 13.70
C ALA A 31 2.94 -14.74 13.75
N THR A 32 3.08 -15.39 12.60
CA THR A 32 3.05 -16.86 12.48
C THR A 32 4.43 -17.48 12.27
N GLY A 33 5.41 -16.69 11.81
CA GLY A 33 6.70 -17.18 11.32
C GLY A 33 6.59 -18.00 10.04
N ALA A 34 5.40 -18.15 9.46
CA ALA A 34 5.16 -18.92 8.26
C ALA A 34 5.35 -18.03 7.02
N ASP A 35 6.58 -18.03 6.52
CA ASP A 35 6.91 -17.46 5.19
C ASP A 35 6.53 -18.43 4.05
N ASP A 36 6.07 -19.63 4.40
CA ASP A 36 5.75 -20.72 3.48
C ASP A 36 4.73 -20.32 2.40
N ASP A 37 3.81 -19.40 2.71
CA ASP A 37 2.81 -18.93 1.74
C ASP A 37 3.41 -18.00 0.68
N LEU A 38 4.36 -17.13 1.05
CA LEU A 38 5.02 -16.20 0.14
C LEU A 38 5.96 -16.93 -0.81
N HIS A 39 6.60 -18.00 -0.33
CA HIS A 39 7.50 -18.85 -1.12
C HIS A 39 6.83 -20.09 -1.71
N SER A 40 5.51 -20.22 -1.55
CA SER A 40 4.77 -21.33 -2.12
C SER A 40 4.94 -21.38 -3.64
N ALA A 41 5.05 -22.60 -4.18
CA ALA A 41 5.14 -22.80 -5.63
C ALA A 41 3.90 -22.20 -6.34
N THR A 42 2.74 -22.23 -5.69
CA THR A 42 1.52 -21.61 -6.17
C THR A 42 1.69 -20.10 -6.31
N PHE A 43 2.13 -19.38 -5.26
CA PHE A 43 2.29 -17.94 -5.32
C PHE A 43 3.36 -17.51 -6.33
N LYS A 44 4.47 -18.24 -6.41
CA LYS A 44 5.52 -18.02 -7.42
C LYS A 44 5.00 -18.16 -8.85
N ASN A 45 4.09 -19.11 -9.10
CA ASN A 45 3.53 -19.38 -10.42
C ASN A 45 2.37 -18.43 -10.80
N LEU A 46 1.83 -17.66 -9.84
CA LEU A 46 0.75 -16.70 -10.09
C LEU A 46 1.24 -15.42 -10.79
N PHE A 47 2.53 -15.09 -10.69
CA PHE A 47 3.08 -13.84 -11.22
C PHE A 47 4.29 -14.10 -12.11
N PRO A 48 4.57 -13.19 -13.08
CA PRO A 48 5.86 -13.13 -13.75
C PRO A 48 6.99 -13.06 -12.71
N THR A 49 8.12 -13.72 -12.99
CA THR A 49 9.24 -13.87 -12.05
C THR A 49 9.74 -12.53 -11.49
N ASP A 50 9.84 -11.52 -12.36
CA ASP A 50 10.24 -10.15 -12.00
C ASP A 50 9.26 -9.49 -11.03
N LEU A 51 7.96 -9.55 -11.32
CA LEU A 51 6.92 -9.02 -10.44
C LEU A 51 6.86 -9.77 -9.10
N TYR A 52 7.01 -11.10 -9.13
CA TYR A 52 7.08 -11.92 -7.91
C TYR A 52 8.24 -11.47 -7.00
N VAL A 53 9.44 -11.32 -7.55
CA VAL A 53 10.61 -10.87 -6.77
C VAL A 53 10.38 -9.49 -6.16
N GLU A 54 9.83 -8.55 -6.94
CA GLU A 54 9.50 -7.21 -6.44
C GLU A 54 8.45 -7.23 -5.32
N LEU A 55 7.41 -8.08 -5.44
CA LEU A 55 6.39 -8.25 -4.40
C LEU A 55 6.98 -8.80 -3.10
N CYS A 56 7.84 -9.81 -3.19
CA CYS A 56 8.52 -10.37 -2.03
C CYS A 56 9.42 -9.33 -1.35
N ASN A 57 10.21 -8.57 -2.13
CA ASN A 57 11.05 -7.51 -1.59
C ASN A 57 10.22 -6.44 -0.88
N CYS A 58 9.08 -6.01 -1.45
CA CYS A 58 8.18 -5.06 -0.78
C CYS A 58 7.64 -5.59 0.56
N ILE A 59 7.36 -6.89 0.67
CA ILE A 59 6.86 -7.48 1.92
C ILE A 59 7.99 -7.57 2.95
N SER A 60 9.17 -8.02 2.53
CA SER A 60 10.36 -8.10 3.39
C SER A 60 10.79 -6.73 3.92
N ASP A 61 10.73 -5.68 3.10
CA ASP A 61 11.06 -4.32 3.50
C ASP A 61 10.11 -3.76 4.58
N LEU A 62 8.90 -4.34 4.74
CA LEU A 62 7.93 -3.94 5.77
C LEU A 62 8.20 -4.62 7.12
N LEU A 63 8.91 -5.75 7.15
CA LEU A 63 9.14 -6.54 8.37
C LEU A 63 9.84 -5.76 9.50
N PRO A 64 10.81 -4.86 9.24
CA PRO A 64 11.39 -4.04 10.30
C PRO A 64 10.38 -3.13 11.02
N TYR A 65 9.28 -2.79 10.35
CA TYR A 65 8.31 -1.80 10.82
C TYR A 65 7.13 -2.41 11.58
N VAL A 66 6.87 -3.71 11.44
CA VAL A 66 5.70 -4.37 12.07
C VAL A 66 5.86 -4.64 13.57
N HIS A 67 7.08 -4.55 14.11
CA HIS A 67 7.35 -4.79 15.53
C HIS A 67 6.81 -3.69 16.45
N ASP A 68 6.68 -2.46 15.97
CA ASP A 68 6.16 -1.34 16.75
C ASP A 68 4.75 -0.95 16.26
N PRO A 69 3.69 -1.21 17.05
CA PRO A 69 2.32 -1.00 16.61
C PRO A 69 1.98 0.49 16.43
N ILE A 70 2.65 1.40 17.15
CA ILE A 70 2.43 2.84 16.99
C ILE A 70 3.06 3.30 15.68
N PHE A 71 4.30 2.87 15.44
CA PHE A 71 5.01 3.17 14.18
C PHE A 71 4.24 2.63 12.98
N LEU A 72 3.85 1.35 13.03
CA LEU A 72 3.07 0.69 11.99
C LEU A 72 1.76 1.43 11.71
N LYS A 73 1.06 1.89 12.74
CA LYS A 73 -0.17 2.66 12.57
C LYS A 73 0.09 3.99 11.87
N LEU A 74 1.11 4.73 12.27
CA LEU A 74 1.48 6.01 11.63
C LEU A 74 1.88 5.79 10.16
N VAL A 75 2.74 4.80 9.92
CA VAL A 75 3.17 4.37 8.59
C VAL A 75 1.97 4.02 7.72
N SER A 76 1.07 3.17 8.20
CA SER A 76 -0.11 2.73 7.45
C SER A 76 -1.01 3.91 7.05
N ILE A 77 -1.16 4.88 7.95
CA ILE A 77 -1.99 6.07 7.68
C ILE A 77 -1.32 6.95 6.63
N VAL A 78 -0.02 7.26 6.78
CA VAL A 78 0.74 8.01 5.77
C VAL A 78 0.68 7.30 4.43
N PHE A 79 0.82 5.99 4.43
CA PHE A 79 0.80 5.16 3.24
C PHE A 79 -0.55 5.21 2.52
N ILE A 80 -1.65 4.96 3.23
CA ILE A 80 -3.02 5.03 2.68
C ILE A 80 -3.33 6.43 2.11
N PHE A 81 -2.91 7.50 2.79
CA PHE A 81 -3.13 8.88 2.33
C PHE A 81 -2.10 9.37 1.30
N SER A 82 -1.08 8.57 0.95
CA SER A 82 -0.17 8.83 -0.18
C SER A 82 -0.78 8.45 -1.53
N THR A 83 -2.10 8.31 -1.55
CA THR A 83 -2.95 7.85 -2.65
C THR A 83 -2.82 8.70 -3.90
N SER A 84 -2.51 10.00 -3.75
CA SER A 84 -2.34 10.96 -4.85
C SER A 84 -1.26 10.56 -5.86
N LEU A 85 -0.36 9.64 -5.50
CA LEU A 85 0.70 9.11 -6.37
C LEU A 85 0.26 7.84 -7.13
N THR A 86 -0.84 7.20 -6.71
CA THR A 86 -1.38 5.95 -7.27
C THR A 86 -2.68 6.13 -8.03
N VAL A 87 -3.26 7.34 -8.00
CA VAL A 87 -4.44 7.65 -8.79
C VAL A 87 -4.04 7.56 -10.26
N ARG A 88 -4.44 6.47 -10.93
CA ARG A 88 -4.56 6.47 -12.38
C ARG A 88 -5.31 7.74 -12.76
N PHE A 89 -4.79 8.47 -13.73
CA PHE A 89 -5.33 9.74 -14.23
C PHE A 89 -6.83 9.70 -14.60
N ASP A 90 -7.45 8.51 -14.60
CA ASP A 90 -8.86 8.24 -14.86
C ASP A 90 -9.81 8.48 -13.67
N ILE A 91 -9.32 8.64 -12.43
CA ILE A 91 -10.19 9.08 -11.34
C ILE A 91 -10.36 10.58 -11.45
N ASN A 92 -11.59 11.03 -11.76
CA ASN A 92 -11.89 12.45 -11.91
C ASN A 92 -11.34 13.22 -10.69
N PRO A 93 -10.32 14.10 -10.86
CA PRO A 93 -9.66 14.78 -9.75
C PRO A 93 -10.61 15.64 -8.91
N GLU A 94 -11.80 15.95 -9.42
CA GLU A 94 -12.89 16.61 -8.70
C GLU A 94 -13.51 15.75 -7.58
N THR A 95 -13.42 14.41 -7.66
CA THR A 95 -13.96 13.48 -6.66
C THR A 95 -13.05 13.28 -5.45
N LEU A 96 -11.76 13.59 -5.60
CA LEU A 96 -10.78 13.54 -4.51
C LEU A 96 -10.66 14.94 -3.92
N ASN A 97 -11.11 15.14 -2.68
CA ASN A 97 -10.80 16.36 -1.94
C ASN A 97 -9.30 16.36 -1.54
N THR A 98 -8.44 16.60 -2.53
CA THR A 98 -6.99 16.49 -2.45
C THR A 98 -6.44 17.39 -1.34
N LYS A 99 -7.03 18.57 -1.13
CA LYS A 99 -6.63 19.47 -0.04
C LYS A 99 -6.83 18.82 1.34
N THR A 100 -8.00 18.22 1.57
CA THR A 100 -8.26 17.53 2.85
C THR A 100 -7.39 16.28 2.99
N VAL A 101 -7.20 15.50 1.92
CA VAL A 101 -6.33 14.31 1.93
C VAL A 101 -4.89 14.68 2.27
N LEU A 102 -4.31 15.66 1.58
CA LEU A 102 -2.95 16.15 1.85
C LEU A 102 -2.83 16.76 3.25
N SER A 103 -3.83 17.50 3.71
CA SER A 103 -3.84 18.05 5.07
C SER A 103 -3.81 16.94 6.12
N ILE A 104 -4.56 15.86 5.93
CA ILE A 104 -4.53 14.69 6.82
C ILE A 104 -3.15 14.03 6.73
N GLN A 105 -2.65 13.78 5.52
CA GLN A 105 -1.34 13.16 5.29
C GLN A 105 -0.23 13.93 6.02
N ASN A 106 -0.19 15.26 5.89
CA ASN A 106 0.82 16.11 6.52
C ASN A 106 0.82 16.01 8.05
N ILE A 107 -0.36 15.97 8.68
CA ILE A 107 -0.47 15.77 10.13
C ILE A 107 0.20 14.45 10.54
N TYR A 108 -0.07 13.36 9.81
CA TYR A 108 0.49 12.06 10.13
C TYR A 108 1.97 11.92 9.77
N ILE A 109 2.44 12.61 8.73
CA ILE A 109 3.87 12.71 8.40
C ILE A 109 4.61 13.43 9.55
N GLU A 110 4.06 14.53 10.05
CA GLU A 110 4.67 15.26 11.16
C GLU A 110 4.69 14.42 12.45
N LEU A 111 3.60 13.71 12.74
CA LEU A 111 3.55 12.78 13.88
C LEU A 111 4.57 11.64 13.73
N LEU A 112 4.70 11.06 12.53
CA LEU A 112 5.68 10.04 12.22
C LEU A 112 7.10 10.55 12.43
N TRP A 113 7.41 11.74 11.93
CA TRP A 113 8.71 12.37 12.11
C TRP A 113 9.04 12.60 13.58
N ARG A 114 8.12 13.20 14.35
CA ARG A 114 8.30 13.41 15.79
C ARG A 114 8.48 12.09 16.55
N TRP A 115 7.74 11.06 16.16
CA TRP A 115 7.87 9.73 16.74
C TRP A 115 9.26 9.12 16.49
N ILE A 116 9.77 9.23 15.25
CA ILE A 116 11.11 8.76 14.88
C ILE A 116 12.17 9.50 15.69
N GLN A 117 12.09 10.84 15.76
CA GLN A 117 13.02 11.64 16.55
C GLN A 117 13.02 11.28 18.04
N TYR A 118 11.87 10.89 18.58
CA TYR A 118 11.76 10.45 19.97
C TYR A 118 12.40 9.07 20.22
N ARG A 119 12.45 8.21 19.20
CA ARG A 119 12.91 6.81 19.32
C ARG A 119 14.36 6.58 18.90
N CYS A 120 14.85 7.37 17.95
CA CYS A 120 16.24 7.29 17.51
C CYS A 120 17.18 8.02 18.49
N SER A 121 18.40 7.51 18.64
CA SER A 121 19.38 8.09 19.57
C SER A 121 20.04 9.32 18.96
N THR A 122 20.10 9.40 17.63
CA THR A 122 20.70 10.52 16.90
C THR A 122 19.77 11.07 15.82
N TYR A 123 20.02 12.34 15.46
CA TYR A 123 19.35 12.97 14.33
C TYR A 123 19.66 12.26 13.01
N GLU A 124 20.88 11.77 12.83
CA GLU A 124 21.29 11.05 11.61
C GLU A 124 20.51 9.74 11.44
N GLU A 125 20.35 8.95 12.51
CA GLU A 125 19.50 7.76 12.50
C GLU A 125 18.06 8.09 12.15
N SER A 126 17.54 9.21 12.69
CA SER A 126 16.18 9.68 12.41
C SER A 126 15.98 9.96 10.92
N VAL A 127 16.93 10.69 10.32
CA VAL A 127 16.91 11.01 8.88
C VAL A 127 17.04 9.75 8.03
N ARG A 128 17.91 8.82 8.42
CA ARG A 128 18.12 7.56 7.70
C ARG A 128 16.86 6.69 7.71
N LEU A 129 16.22 6.55 8.88
CA LEU A 129 14.98 5.80 9.03
C LEU A 129 13.84 6.43 8.24
N PHE A 130 13.68 7.75 8.34
CA PHE A 130 12.64 8.48 7.59
C PHE A 130 12.85 8.40 6.07
N THR A 131 14.09 8.56 5.60
CA THR A 131 14.42 8.41 4.17
C THR A 131 14.16 6.99 3.67
N SER A 132 14.56 5.98 4.44
CA SER A 132 14.27 4.57 4.12
C SER A 132 12.77 4.32 4.00
N PHE A 133 11.98 4.90 4.91
CA PHE A 133 10.53 4.82 4.86
C PHE A 133 9.94 5.48 3.60
N ILE A 134 10.36 6.70 3.25
CA ILE A 134 9.88 7.37 2.02
C ILE A 134 10.25 6.58 0.76
N THR A 135 11.48 6.07 0.67
CA THR A 135 11.92 5.21 -0.43
C THR A 135 11.06 3.96 -0.53
N HIS A 136 10.72 3.34 0.60
CA HIS A 136 9.83 2.19 0.64
C HIS A 136 8.42 2.53 0.14
N ILE A 137 7.86 3.68 0.53
CA ILE A 137 6.56 4.13 0.02
C ILE A 137 6.58 4.19 -1.51
N LEU A 138 7.57 4.89 -2.08
CA LEU A 138 7.68 5.09 -3.52
C LEU A 138 7.85 3.75 -4.26
N HIS A 139 8.71 2.87 -3.74
CA HIS A 139 8.91 1.55 -4.30
C HIS A 139 7.61 0.72 -4.30
N SER A 140 6.91 0.68 -3.17
CA SER A 140 5.66 -0.06 -3.03
C SER A 140 4.54 0.51 -3.91
N GLN A 141 4.55 1.80 -4.21
CA GLN A 141 3.64 2.40 -5.20
C GLN A 141 3.92 1.90 -6.61
N ILE A 142 5.18 1.90 -7.05
CA ILE A 142 5.60 1.37 -8.36
C ILE A 142 5.19 -0.10 -8.51
N VAL A 143 5.48 -0.93 -7.49
CA VAL A 143 5.08 -2.35 -7.49
C VAL A 143 3.56 -2.50 -7.45
N GLY A 144 2.87 -1.61 -6.74
CA GLY A 144 1.40 -1.52 -6.73
C GLY A 144 0.81 -1.28 -8.11
N GLU A 145 1.41 -0.39 -8.89
CA GLU A 145 0.98 -0.09 -10.25
C GLU A 145 1.21 -1.26 -11.21
N LYS A 146 2.41 -1.86 -11.19
CA LYS A 146 2.71 -3.07 -11.98
C LYS A 146 1.76 -4.22 -11.67
N LEU A 147 1.47 -4.43 -10.39
CA LEU A 147 0.51 -5.44 -9.95
C LEU A 147 -0.90 -5.13 -10.46
N SER A 148 -1.36 -3.88 -10.35
CA SER A 148 -2.66 -3.46 -10.86
C SER A 148 -2.77 -3.64 -12.39
N GLU A 149 -1.71 -3.33 -13.14
CA GLU A 149 -1.66 -3.57 -14.58
C GLU A 149 -1.76 -5.06 -14.90
N TYR A 150 -0.98 -5.89 -14.21
CA TYR A 150 -1.02 -7.35 -14.37
C TYR A 150 -2.39 -7.92 -14.05
N VAL A 151 -2.94 -7.56 -12.89
CA VAL A 151 -4.25 -8.03 -12.44
C VAL A 151 -5.32 -7.60 -13.42
N ASN A 152 -5.33 -6.35 -13.91
CA ASN A 152 -6.35 -5.92 -14.87
C ASN A 152 -6.28 -6.69 -16.21
N LYS A 153 -5.07 -7.02 -16.69
CA LYS A 153 -4.88 -7.86 -17.89
C LYS A 153 -5.40 -9.28 -17.70
N MET A 154 -5.31 -9.83 -16.50
CA MET A 154 -5.80 -11.19 -16.18
C MET A 154 -7.30 -11.19 -15.85
N ALA A 155 -7.73 -10.26 -15.00
CA ALA A 155 -9.10 -10.05 -14.55
C ALA A 155 -10.05 -9.80 -15.71
N SER A 156 -9.64 -9.04 -16.73
CA SER A 156 -10.45 -8.80 -17.93
C SER A 156 -10.74 -10.06 -18.74
N LYS A 157 -9.84 -11.06 -18.72
CA LYS A 157 -10.02 -12.35 -19.40
C LYS A 157 -10.92 -13.32 -18.63
N HIS A 158 -10.99 -13.16 -17.30
CA HIS A 158 -11.69 -14.06 -16.40
C HIS A 158 -12.73 -13.32 -15.54
N ALA A 159 -13.29 -12.23 -16.06
CA ALA A 159 -14.13 -11.32 -15.30
C ALA A 159 -15.28 -12.06 -14.61
N ASP A 160 -15.93 -13.00 -15.30
CA ASP A 160 -17.06 -13.76 -14.77
C ASP A 160 -16.70 -14.63 -13.55
N GLN A 161 -15.45 -15.06 -13.44
CA GLN A 161 -14.95 -15.94 -12.38
C GLN A 161 -14.52 -15.16 -11.12
N LEU A 162 -14.43 -13.84 -11.20
CA LEU A 162 -14.05 -13.01 -10.05
C LEU A 162 -15.20 -12.86 -9.06
N VAL A 163 -14.88 -12.95 -7.77
CA VAL A 163 -15.84 -12.63 -6.71
C VAL A 163 -16.16 -11.12 -6.72
N PRO A 164 -17.35 -10.70 -6.25
CA PRO A 164 -17.82 -9.32 -6.37
C PRO A 164 -16.85 -8.24 -5.85
N ILE A 165 -16.15 -8.51 -4.74
CA ILE A 165 -15.19 -7.55 -4.19
C ILE A 165 -13.96 -7.38 -5.10
N MET A 166 -13.46 -8.46 -5.70
CA MET A 166 -12.34 -8.41 -6.65
C MET A 166 -12.75 -7.66 -7.93
N LYS A 167 -13.99 -7.88 -8.39
CA LYS A 167 -14.58 -7.10 -9.50
C LYS A 167 -14.61 -5.61 -9.17
N ALA A 168 -15.15 -5.25 -8.00
CA ALA A 168 -15.25 -3.84 -7.60
C ALA A 168 -13.89 -3.14 -7.42
N MET A 169 -12.84 -3.86 -7.04
CA MET A 169 -11.51 -3.29 -6.83
C MET A 169 -10.68 -3.15 -8.11
N TRP A 170 -10.82 -4.07 -9.08
CA TRP A 170 -9.92 -4.14 -10.24
C TRP A 170 -10.60 -3.99 -11.61
N LEU A 171 -11.90 -4.24 -11.72
CA LEU A 171 -12.63 -3.98 -12.97
C LEU A 171 -13.15 -2.54 -12.93
N GLU A 172 -12.79 -1.79 -13.96
CA GLU A 172 -13.40 -0.49 -14.23
C GLU A 172 -14.81 -0.74 -14.79
N GLU A 173 -15.82 -0.10 -14.20
CA GLU A 173 -17.16 -0.07 -14.78
C GLU A 173 -17.04 0.70 -16.11
N LYS A 174 -17.14 -0.02 -17.23
CA LYS A 174 -17.29 0.60 -18.54
C LYS A 174 -18.64 1.32 -18.55
N ASN A 175 -18.61 2.64 -18.39
CA ASN A 175 -19.72 3.51 -18.76
C ASN A 175 -19.75 3.69 -20.28
#